data_AF-A0A961C240-F1
#
_entry.id   AF-A0A961C240-F1
#
_cell.length_a   1.000
_cell.length_b   1.000
_cell.length_c   1.000
_cell.angle_alpha   90.00
_cell.angle_beta   90.00
_cell.angle_gamma   90.00
#
_symmetry.space_group_name_H-M   'P 1'
#
loop_
_entity.id
_entity.type
_entity.pdbx_description
1 polymer ?
#
loop_
_entity_poly.entity_id
_entity_poly.type
_entity_poly.pdbx_seq_one_letter_code
_entity_poly.pdbx_strand_id
1 'polypeptide(L)'
;MSTPTETAAEGLTLAEVADLAAVRRPVVTMWRKRYATGDQAFPVPLAHVRGMDRFDRRAVVAWLQATGRDDGRRLAEEAVTIGEPPLPTPDGYVLAQALLALAALTGEPIVALDQEDAADLAAEVDGDDVALRRDIEDASNGDVLALGPYVDALLDCSYGPTDAMDRLTTLAPRFGLAPDTSGLSLDVRRFVRRLAEALAEPLRYGPASDARAAAGGPRGSTPCPLIDPTGCSDLTWSIDDHDWPDGVVLPVSTSALGDRGEARASRATWRRLWVSGASVSPLPGGDGVTDPGPCIVVAAFPHPGDPASDPGETLEAVDAIVRGLRADQCAIVVGPAETLVDALPAIKDGRDYVLRSGALRAA
;
A
#
# COMPACT_ATOMS: atom_id res chain seq x y z
N MET A 1 -9.28 26.28 -18.62
CA MET A 1 -8.17 27.16 -18.21
C MET A 1 -8.70 28.12 -17.16
N SER A 2 -8.72 27.70 -15.89
CA SER A 2 -9.16 28.57 -14.79
C SER A 2 -8.05 29.56 -14.43
N THR A 3 -8.41 30.81 -14.19
CA THR A 3 -7.48 31.90 -13.92
C THR A 3 -6.84 31.78 -12.53
N PRO A 4 -5.55 32.16 -12.35
CA PRO A 4 -4.79 31.99 -11.10
C PRO A 4 -5.38 32.70 -9.86
N THR A 5 -6.33 33.63 -10.06
CA THR A 5 -7.00 34.36 -8.97
C THR A 5 -8.11 33.56 -8.29
N GLU A 6 -8.68 32.56 -8.96
CA GLU A 6 -9.81 31.75 -8.45
C GLU A 6 -9.31 30.67 -7.47
N THR A 7 -8.20 30.01 -7.79
CA THR A 7 -7.51 29.02 -6.93
C THR A 7 -6.97 29.63 -5.63
N ALA A 8 -6.59 30.92 -5.65
CA ALA A 8 -6.12 31.64 -4.45
C ALA A 8 -7.23 31.88 -3.40
N ALA A 9 -8.50 31.91 -3.83
CA ALA A 9 -9.64 32.05 -2.94
C ALA A 9 -10.06 30.72 -2.27
N GLU A 10 -9.70 29.58 -2.86
CA GLU A 10 -10.01 28.21 -2.40
C GLU A 10 -8.96 27.61 -1.43
N GLY A 11 -7.88 28.33 -1.13
CA GLY A 11 -6.84 27.85 -0.21
C GLY A 11 -7.32 27.70 1.24
N LEU A 12 -6.67 26.81 2.00
CA LEU A 12 -6.96 26.59 3.42
C LEU A 12 -6.54 27.79 4.28
N THR A 13 -7.30 28.08 5.31
CA THR A 13 -6.95 28.99 6.40
C THR A 13 -6.14 28.26 7.47
N LEU A 14 -5.43 28.98 8.34
CA LEU A 14 -4.77 28.36 9.51
C LEU A 14 -5.74 27.65 10.47
N ALA A 15 -7.02 28.01 10.48
CA ALA A 15 -8.03 27.31 11.26
C ALA A 15 -8.31 25.94 10.64
N GLU A 16 -8.58 25.91 9.32
CA GLU A 16 -8.83 24.67 8.59
C GLU A 16 -7.59 23.76 8.55
N VAL A 17 -6.38 24.31 8.53
CA VAL A 17 -5.14 23.50 8.70
C VAL A 17 -5.08 22.88 10.10
N ALA A 18 -5.53 23.61 11.13
CA ALA A 18 -5.54 23.11 12.50
C ALA A 18 -6.58 22.01 12.67
N ASP A 19 -7.75 22.20 12.08
CA ASP A 19 -8.82 21.21 12.02
C ASP A 19 -8.36 19.96 11.27
N LEU A 20 -7.67 20.13 10.12
CA LEU A 20 -7.13 19.02 9.32
C LEU A 20 -6.08 18.18 10.07
N ALA A 21 -5.32 18.80 10.98
CA ALA A 21 -4.34 18.12 11.82
C ALA A 21 -4.86 17.77 13.23
N ALA A 22 -6.16 17.96 13.49
CA ALA A 22 -6.83 17.82 14.79
C ALA A 22 -6.10 18.49 15.98
N VAL A 23 -5.46 19.62 15.73
CA VAL A 23 -4.78 20.44 16.75
C VAL A 23 -5.47 21.79 16.90
N ARG A 24 -5.15 22.51 17.98
CA ARG A 24 -5.63 23.88 18.14
C ARG A 24 -4.83 24.82 17.22
N ARG A 25 -5.48 25.83 16.63
CA ARG A 25 -4.87 26.87 15.77
C ARG A 25 -3.54 27.47 16.29
N PRO A 26 -3.33 27.70 17.61
CA PRO A 26 -2.03 28.16 18.11
C PRO A 26 -0.88 27.19 17.84
N VAL A 27 -1.14 25.88 17.74
CA VAL A 27 -0.14 24.84 17.40
C VAL A 27 0.32 25.02 15.96
N VAL A 28 -0.59 25.22 15.02
CA VAL A 28 -0.25 25.50 13.60
C VAL A 28 0.50 26.83 13.47
N THR A 29 0.11 27.83 14.25
CA THR A 29 0.85 29.11 14.32
C THR A 29 2.29 28.89 14.80
N MET A 30 2.49 28.01 15.79
CA MET A 30 3.81 27.62 16.27
C MET A 30 4.59 26.80 15.24
N TRP A 31 3.95 25.92 14.48
CA TRP A 31 4.60 25.19 13.38
C TRP A 31 5.13 26.13 12.31
N ARG A 32 4.29 27.06 11.85
CA ARG A 32 4.70 28.07 10.86
C ARG A 32 5.90 28.89 11.32
N LYS A 33 6.01 29.16 12.63
CA LYS A 33 7.17 29.86 13.21
C LYS A 33 8.40 28.96 13.33
N ARG A 34 8.22 27.72 13.78
CA ARG A 34 9.31 26.77 14.08
C ARG A 34 9.89 26.14 12.80
N TYR A 35 9.05 25.96 11.80
CA TYR A 35 9.35 25.40 10.49
C TYR A 35 9.25 26.49 9.42
N ALA A 36 9.80 27.67 9.67
CA ALA A 36 9.76 28.74 8.68
C ALA A 36 10.70 28.50 7.48
N THR A 37 11.73 27.66 7.66
CA THR A 37 12.81 27.42 6.69
C THR A 37 13.36 26.00 6.83
N GLY A 38 13.98 25.48 5.76
CA GLY A 38 14.64 24.17 5.72
C GLY A 38 13.80 23.08 5.06
N ASP A 39 14.28 21.83 5.08
CA ASP A 39 13.70 20.71 4.32
C ASP A 39 12.31 20.27 4.83
N GLN A 40 11.94 20.69 6.04
CA GLN A 40 10.61 20.51 6.63
C GLN A 40 9.86 21.83 6.75
N ALA A 41 10.15 22.82 5.91
CA ALA A 41 9.49 24.12 5.96
C ALA A 41 7.98 23.99 5.79
N PHE A 42 7.23 24.70 6.64
CA PHE A 42 5.79 24.81 6.55
C PHE A 42 5.40 25.49 5.23
N PRO A 43 4.33 25.04 4.55
CA PRO A 43 3.94 25.58 3.26
C PRO A 43 3.77 27.10 3.25
N VAL A 44 4.28 27.72 2.18
CA VAL A 44 4.13 29.16 1.95
C VAL A 44 2.67 29.45 1.56
N PRO A 45 2.06 30.52 2.07
CA PRO A 45 0.70 30.88 1.67
C PRO A 45 0.64 31.24 0.18
N LEU A 46 -0.36 30.70 -0.52
CA LEU A 46 -0.68 31.02 -1.91
C LEU A 46 -1.11 32.50 -2.05
N ALA A 47 -1.88 32.99 -1.09
CA ALA A 47 -2.41 34.34 -1.12
C ALA A 47 -2.75 34.88 0.26
N HIS A 48 -2.94 36.19 0.33
CA HIS A 48 -3.48 36.88 1.49
C HIS A 48 -4.83 37.50 1.10
N VAL A 49 -5.93 36.89 1.52
CA VAL A 49 -7.30 37.26 1.12
C VAL A 49 -8.08 37.71 2.35
N ARG A 50 -8.65 38.92 2.31
CA ARG A 50 -9.45 39.51 3.41
C ARG A 50 -8.74 39.46 4.78
N GLY A 51 -7.45 39.77 4.81
CA GLY A 51 -6.68 39.82 6.07
C GLY A 51 -6.23 38.45 6.59
N MET A 52 -6.39 37.38 5.81
CA MET A 52 -6.02 36.02 6.20
C MET A 52 -5.17 35.34 5.13
N ASP A 53 -4.12 34.65 5.59
CA ASP A 53 -3.33 33.78 4.73
C ASP A 53 -4.16 32.58 4.25
N ARG A 54 -3.95 32.21 2.99
CA ARG A 54 -4.55 31.07 2.31
C ARG A 54 -3.44 30.14 1.84
N PHE A 55 -3.54 28.87 2.17
CA PHE A 55 -2.50 27.86 1.92
C PHE A 55 -2.97 26.85 0.89
N ASP A 56 -2.04 26.36 0.08
CA ASP A 56 -2.34 25.27 -0.84
C ASP A 56 -2.68 24.00 -0.05
N ARG A 57 -3.83 23.40 -0.36
CA ARG A 57 -4.32 22.22 0.36
C ARG A 57 -3.39 21.02 0.19
N ARG A 58 -2.92 20.75 -1.03
CA ARG A 58 -2.05 19.59 -1.33
C ARG A 58 -0.71 19.74 -0.63
N ALA A 59 -0.12 20.93 -0.66
CA ALA A 59 1.13 21.21 0.05
C ALA A 59 1.01 21.04 1.57
N VAL A 60 -0.12 21.44 2.17
CA VAL A 60 -0.38 21.24 3.61
C VAL A 60 -0.52 19.77 3.97
N VAL A 61 -1.30 19.00 3.21
CA VAL A 61 -1.49 17.56 3.47
C VAL A 61 -0.15 16.82 3.34
N ALA A 62 0.57 17.04 2.25
CA ALA A 62 1.89 16.44 2.03
C ALA A 62 2.87 16.79 3.16
N TRP A 63 2.86 18.03 3.65
CA TRP A 63 3.70 18.45 4.77
C TRP A 63 3.33 17.78 6.10
N LEU A 64 2.03 17.64 6.39
CA LEU A 64 1.57 16.97 7.62
C LEU A 64 1.97 15.50 7.61
N GLN A 65 1.75 14.79 6.49
CA GLN A 65 2.15 13.39 6.33
C GLN A 65 3.67 13.21 6.36
N ALA A 66 4.43 14.06 5.66
CA ALA A 66 5.89 14.01 5.63
C ALA A 66 6.51 14.26 7.01
N THR A 67 5.81 14.98 7.88
CA THR A 67 6.30 15.33 9.21
C THR A 67 5.63 14.58 10.36
N GLY A 68 4.73 13.64 10.08
CA GLY A 68 4.01 12.83 11.07
C GLY A 68 3.13 13.66 11.99
N ARG A 69 2.46 14.67 11.42
CA ARG A 69 1.62 15.66 12.13
C ARG A 69 0.15 15.59 11.76
N ASP A 70 -0.22 14.61 10.94
CA ASP A 70 -1.59 14.17 10.80
C ASP A 70 -2.02 13.45 12.09
N ASP A 71 -3.14 13.89 12.67
CA ASP A 71 -3.79 13.17 13.75
C ASP A 71 -4.95 12.39 13.14
N GLY A 72 -4.84 11.06 13.13
CA GLY A 72 -5.90 10.14 12.69
C GLY A 72 -7.24 10.32 13.45
N ARG A 73 -7.30 11.23 14.41
CA ARG A 73 -8.52 11.70 15.07
C ARG A 73 -9.56 12.31 14.12
N ARG A 74 -9.15 12.92 13.01
CA ARG A 74 -10.11 13.35 11.97
C ARG A 74 -10.82 12.16 11.31
N LEU A 75 -10.13 11.02 11.15
CA LEU A 75 -10.74 9.77 10.70
C LEU A 75 -11.79 9.28 11.71
N ALA A 76 -11.53 9.43 13.02
CA ALA A 76 -12.48 9.06 14.06
C ALA A 76 -13.71 9.98 14.13
N GLU A 77 -13.55 11.29 13.89
CA GLU A 77 -14.63 12.28 13.88
C GLU A 77 -15.45 12.23 12.57
N GLU A 78 -14.82 11.98 11.42
CA GLU A 78 -15.48 11.80 10.11
C GLU A 78 -16.07 10.39 9.92
N ALA A 79 -15.54 9.37 10.61
CA ALA A 79 -16.18 8.06 10.68
C ALA A 79 -17.55 8.10 11.37
N VAL A 80 -17.86 9.15 12.15
CA VAL A 80 -19.24 9.39 12.63
C VAL A 80 -20.15 9.84 11.48
N THR A 81 -19.60 10.51 10.47
CA THR A 81 -20.34 11.06 9.31
C THR A 81 -20.75 9.98 8.31
N ILE A 82 -19.91 8.96 8.08
CA ILE A 82 -20.20 7.86 7.12
C ILE A 82 -21.25 6.88 7.69
N GLY A 83 -21.39 6.81 9.01
CA GLY A 83 -22.35 5.92 9.68
C GLY A 83 -21.89 4.47 9.80
N GLU A 84 -22.82 3.60 10.17
CA GLU A 84 -22.59 2.15 10.28
C GLU A 84 -22.65 1.51 8.88
N PRO A 85 -21.74 0.59 8.53
CA PRO A 85 -21.82 -0.09 7.25
C PRO A 85 -23.14 -0.89 7.14
N PRO A 86 -23.80 -0.86 5.96
CA PRO A 86 -25.07 -1.56 5.76
C PRO A 86 -24.91 -3.09 5.80
N LEU A 87 -23.68 -3.58 5.55
CA LEU A 87 -23.29 -4.97 5.71
C LEU A 87 -22.09 -5.08 6.68
N PRO A 88 -22.33 -5.10 8.00
CA PRO A 88 -21.28 -5.17 9.02
C PRO A 88 -20.74 -6.60 9.17
N THR A 89 -20.24 -7.18 8.08
CA THR A 89 -19.68 -8.55 8.03
C THR A 89 -18.32 -8.56 7.35
N PRO A 90 -17.46 -9.57 7.63
CA PRO A 90 -16.18 -9.70 6.93
C PRO A 90 -16.31 -9.78 5.41
N ASP A 91 -17.34 -10.45 4.89
CA ASP A 91 -17.59 -10.51 3.44
C ASP A 91 -18.09 -9.14 2.91
N GLY A 92 -18.87 -8.40 3.70
CA GLY A 92 -19.25 -7.00 3.39
C GLY A 92 -18.05 -6.06 3.31
N TYR A 93 -17.01 -6.27 4.13
CA TYR A 93 -15.75 -5.52 4.03
C TYR A 93 -15.01 -5.82 2.73
N VAL A 94 -14.91 -7.10 2.38
CA VAL A 94 -14.25 -7.54 1.13
C VAL A 94 -14.97 -6.94 -0.08
N LEU A 95 -16.30 -6.97 -0.09
CA LEU A 95 -17.11 -6.37 -1.14
C LEU A 95 -16.97 -4.84 -1.18
N ALA A 96 -16.96 -4.16 -0.04
CA ALA A 96 -16.74 -2.72 0.02
C ALA A 96 -15.38 -2.31 -0.56
N GLN A 97 -14.31 -3.08 -0.28
CA GLN A 97 -13.00 -2.86 -0.89
C GLN A 97 -13.03 -3.07 -2.40
N ALA A 98 -13.72 -4.10 -2.88
CA ALA A 98 -13.84 -4.40 -4.31
C ALA A 98 -14.62 -3.30 -5.06
N LEU A 99 -15.77 -2.88 -4.52
CA LEU A 99 -16.58 -1.80 -5.10
C LEU A 99 -15.86 -0.45 -5.08
N LEU A 100 -15.12 -0.13 -4.01
CA LEU A 100 -14.32 1.09 -3.95
C LEU A 100 -13.23 1.10 -5.02
N ALA A 101 -12.55 -0.03 -5.20
CA ALA A 101 -11.54 -0.18 -6.23
C ALA A 101 -12.15 -0.14 -7.64
N LEU A 102 -13.32 -0.75 -7.86
CA LEU A 102 -14.05 -0.65 -9.11
C LEU A 102 -14.37 0.81 -9.43
N ALA A 103 -14.97 1.55 -8.48
CA ALA A 103 -15.30 2.97 -8.63
C ALA A 103 -14.07 3.82 -8.99
N ALA A 104 -12.94 3.54 -8.33
CA ALA A 104 -11.69 4.24 -8.58
C ALA A 104 -11.13 3.99 -9.99
N LEU A 105 -11.28 2.77 -10.51
CA LEU A 105 -10.71 2.35 -11.80
C LEU A 105 -11.60 2.72 -12.99
N THR A 106 -12.92 2.70 -12.82
CA THR A 106 -13.87 3.06 -13.89
C THR A 106 -14.24 4.53 -13.84
N GLY A 107 -14.17 5.18 -12.67
CA GLY A 107 -14.70 6.52 -12.43
C GLY A 107 -16.23 6.57 -12.36
N GLU A 108 -16.90 5.42 -12.37
CA GLU A 108 -18.36 5.32 -12.30
C GLU A 108 -18.85 5.26 -10.85
N PRO A 109 -19.94 5.98 -10.51
CA PRO A 109 -20.52 5.93 -9.17
C PRO A 109 -21.21 4.58 -8.92
N ILE A 110 -20.91 3.94 -7.79
CA ILE A 110 -21.42 2.58 -7.52
C ILE A 110 -22.91 2.60 -7.21
N VAL A 111 -23.45 3.68 -6.63
CA VAL A 111 -24.89 3.81 -6.35
C VAL A 111 -25.77 3.67 -7.59
N ALA A 112 -25.22 3.87 -8.79
CA ALA A 112 -25.94 3.73 -10.05
C ALA A 112 -25.93 2.30 -10.62
N LEU A 113 -25.14 1.40 -10.05
CA LEU A 113 -24.92 0.05 -10.56
C LEU A 113 -25.74 -0.97 -9.78
N ASP A 114 -26.35 -1.90 -10.48
CA ASP A 114 -26.77 -3.17 -9.88
C ASP A 114 -25.62 -4.20 -9.93
N GLN A 115 -25.86 -5.41 -9.42
CA GLN A 115 -24.80 -6.43 -9.39
C GLN A 115 -24.40 -6.96 -10.77
N GLU A 116 -25.32 -6.98 -11.76
CA GLU A 116 -24.99 -7.41 -13.11
C GLU A 116 -24.09 -6.36 -13.79
N ASP A 117 -24.47 -5.08 -13.68
CA ASP A 117 -23.68 -3.95 -14.20
C ASP A 117 -22.28 -3.89 -13.53
N ALA A 118 -22.23 -4.07 -12.21
CA ALA A 118 -20.96 -4.07 -11.47
C ALA A 118 -20.07 -5.27 -11.84
N ALA A 119 -20.65 -6.45 -12.05
CA ALA A 119 -19.91 -7.64 -12.46
C ALA A 119 -19.35 -7.50 -13.88
N ASP A 120 -20.12 -6.93 -14.81
CA ASP A 120 -19.66 -6.67 -16.18
C ASP A 120 -18.47 -5.69 -16.19
N LEU A 121 -18.55 -4.59 -15.45
CA LEU A 121 -17.44 -3.65 -15.29
C LEU A 121 -16.23 -4.31 -14.61
N ALA A 122 -16.46 -5.14 -13.59
CA ALA A 122 -15.39 -5.87 -12.92
C ALA A 122 -14.69 -6.86 -13.87
N ALA A 123 -15.43 -7.52 -14.76
CA ALA A 123 -14.86 -8.42 -15.77
C ALA A 123 -14.06 -7.66 -16.86
N GLU A 124 -14.45 -6.43 -17.19
CA GLU A 124 -13.70 -5.56 -18.10
C GLU A 124 -12.35 -5.13 -17.50
N VAL A 125 -12.34 -4.75 -16.22
CA VAL A 125 -11.15 -4.25 -15.52
C VAL A 125 -10.25 -5.37 -15.01
N ASP A 126 -10.83 -6.48 -14.54
CA ASP A 126 -10.16 -7.61 -13.89
C ASP A 126 -10.46 -8.94 -14.59
N GLY A 127 -10.09 -9.03 -15.88
CA GLY A 127 -10.34 -10.21 -16.70
C GLY A 127 -9.66 -11.50 -16.20
N ASP A 128 -8.56 -11.37 -15.45
CA ASP A 128 -7.79 -12.48 -14.88
C ASP A 128 -8.22 -12.88 -13.46
N ASP A 129 -9.22 -12.19 -12.87
CA ASP A 129 -9.68 -12.41 -11.48
C ASP A 129 -8.57 -12.32 -10.44
N VAL A 130 -7.75 -11.27 -10.54
CA VAL A 130 -6.67 -11.02 -9.58
C VAL A 130 -7.10 -10.18 -8.39
N ALA A 131 -8.23 -9.47 -8.45
CA ALA A 131 -8.57 -8.50 -7.41
C ALA A 131 -10.06 -8.24 -7.14
N LEU A 132 -10.90 -8.11 -8.16
CA LEU A 132 -12.26 -7.57 -8.08
C LEU A 132 -13.31 -8.60 -8.47
N ARG A 133 -13.12 -9.25 -9.63
CA ARG A 133 -14.20 -9.91 -10.37
C ARG A 133 -14.97 -10.91 -9.52
N ARG A 134 -14.29 -11.91 -8.95
CA ARG A 134 -14.94 -12.95 -8.15
C ARG A 134 -15.71 -12.41 -6.96
N ASP A 135 -15.16 -11.45 -6.21
CA ASP A 135 -15.82 -10.95 -5.01
C ASP A 135 -17.09 -10.12 -5.33
N ILE A 136 -17.18 -9.56 -6.55
CA ILE A 136 -18.37 -8.84 -7.05
C ILE A 136 -19.37 -9.82 -7.70
N GLU A 137 -18.89 -10.81 -8.44
CA GLU A 137 -19.72 -11.88 -9.03
C GLU A 137 -20.39 -12.76 -7.96
N ASP A 138 -19.69 -13.04 -6.85
CA ASP A 138 -20.20 -13.84 -5.74
C ASP A 138 -21.19 -13.07 -4.85
N ALA A 139 -21.26 -11.74 -4.97
CA ALA A 139 -22.14 -10.89 -4.17
C ALA A 139 -23.60 -10.99 -4.63
N SER A 140 -24.54 -10.78 -3.70
CA SER A 140 -25.95 -10.64 -4.10
C SER A 140 -26.25 -9.23 -4.59
N ASN A 141 -27.26 -9.08 -5.46
CA ASN A 141 -27.73 -7.76 -5.88
C ASN A 141 -28.14 -6.86 -4.71
N GLY A 142 -28.70 -7.43 -3.64
CA GLY A 142 -29.04 -6.67 -2.44
C GLY A 142 -27.81 -6.09 -1.74
N ASP A 143 -26.69 -6.81 -1.74
CA ASP A 143 -25.47 -6.38 -1.06
C ASP A 143 -24.76 -5.25 -1.82
N VAL A 144 -24.71 -5.36 -3.15
CA VAL A 144 -24.15 -4.30 -4.03
C VAL A 144 -24.97 -3.01 -3.90
N LEU A 145 -26.30 -3.10 -4.03
CA LEU A 145 -27.18 -1.93 -3.90
C LEU A 145 -27.12 -1.31 -2.49
N ALA A 146 -26.90 -2.12 -1.45
CA ALA A 146 -26.76 -1.62 -0.09
C ALA A 146 -25.42 -0.92 0.14
N LEU A 147 -24.30 -1.49 -0.34
CA LEU A 147 -22.96 -0.93 -0.13
C LEU A 147 -22.60 0.20 -1.10
N GLY A 148 -23.20 0.29 -2.28
CA GLY A 148 -22.90 1.32 -3.27
C GLY A 148 -22.94 2.76 -2.71
N PRO A 149 -24.06 3.20 -2.11
CA PRO A 149 -24.13 4.52 -1.47
C PRO A 149 -23.09 4.74 -0.37
N TYR A 150 -22.75 3.68 0.38
CA TYR A 150 -21.76 3.75 1.46
C TYR A 150 -20.35 3.96 0.91
N VAL A 151 -19.99 3.24 -0.16
CA VAL A 151 -18.70 3.36 -0.86
C VAL A 151 -18.57 4.74 -1.51
N ASP A 152 -19.61 5.22 -2.20
CA ASP A 152 -19.60 6.55 -2.81
C ASP A 152 -19.49 7.65 -1.75
N ALA A 153 -20.22 7.54 -0.63
CA ALA A 153 -20.10 8.49 0.47
C ALA A 153 -18.71 8.49 1.11
N LEU A 154 -18.08 7.31 1.22
CA LEU A 154 -16.70 7.18 1.70
C LEU A 154 -15.73 7.87 0.73
N LEU A 155 -15.86 7.67 -0.58
CA LEU A 155 -15.06 8.34 -1.61
C LEU A 155 -15.24 9.87 -1.56
N ASP A 156 -16.47 10.36 -1.47
CA ASP A 156 -16.80 11.78 -1.39
C ASP A 156 -16.22 12.46 -0.14
N CYS A 157 -16.13 11.73 0.97
CA CYS A 157 -15.54 12.20 2.22
C CYS A 157 -14.00 12.08 2.26
N SER A 158 -13.39 11.48 1.24
CA SER A 158 -11.96 11.19 1.18
C SER A 158 -11.21 12.12 0.25
N TYR A 159 -9.91 12.26 0.47
CA TYR A 159 -8.99 12.97 -0.42
C TYR A 159 -8.51 12.08 -1.56
N GLY A 160 -9.47 11.51 -2.29
CA GLY A 160 -9.25 10.60 -3.41
C GLY A 160 -9.29 9.11 -3.02
N PRO A 161 -9.18 8.21 -4.02
CA PRO A 161 -9.39 6.77 -3.82
C PRO A 161 -8.42 6.09 -2.83
N THR A 162 -7.13 6.47 -2.82
CA THR A 162 -6.16 5.90 -1.88
C THR A 162 -6.52 6.23 -0.43
N ASP A 163 -6.86 7.50 -0.14
CA ASP A 163 -7.32 7.92 1.19
C ASP A 163 -8.61 7.19 1.60
N ALA A 164 -9.51 6.95 0.65
CA ALA A 164 -10.74 6.19 0.89
C ALA A 164 -10.47 4.72 1.26
N MET A 165 -9.50 4.08 0.60
CA MET A 165 -9.08 2.71 0.90
C MET A 165 -8.36 2.60 2.27
N ASP A 166 -7.52 3.58 2.60
CA ASP A 166 -6.87 3.68 3.91
C ASP A 166 -7.90 3.88 5.02
N ARG A 167 -8.86 4.79 4.81
CA ARG A 167 -10.02 5.00 5.69
C ARG A 167 -10.81 3.71 5.89
N LEU A 168 -11.16 3.00 4.81
CA LEU A 168 -11.88 1.74 4.89
C LEU A 168 -11.16 0.73 5.78
N THR A 169 -9.82 0.67 5.69
CA THR A 169 -8.99 -0.18 6.54
C THR A 169 -9.13 0.17 8.02
N THR A 170 -9.19 1.46 8.36
CA THR A 170 -9.45 1.88 9.76
C THR A 170 -10.86 1.54 10.24
N LEU A 171 -11.81 1.33 9.32
CA LEU A 171 -13.19 0.96 9.60
C LEU A 171 -13.40 -0.57 9.65
N ALA A 172 -12.39 -1.39 9.35
CA ALA A 172 -12.48 -2.85 9.39
C ALA A 172 -13.15 -3.43 10.66
N PRO A 173 -12.90 -2.89 11.89
CA PRO A 173 -13.60 -3.37 13.09
C PRO A 173 -15.13 -3.23 13.04
N ARG A 174 -15.68 -2.26 12.30
CA ARG A 174 -17.14 -2.10 12.11
C ARG A 174 -17.75 -3.19 11.24
N PHE A 175 -16.92 -3.85 10.44
CA PHE A 175 -17.30 -5.02 9.67
C PHE A 175 -17.08 -6.33 10.45
N GLY A 176 -16.77 -6.25 11.75
CA GLY A 176 -16.54 -7.43 12.60
C GLY A 176 -15.18 -8.10 12.40
N LEU A 177 -14.23 -7.41 11.76
CA LEU A 177 -12.86 -7.90 11.64
C LEU A 177 -12.06 -7.62 12.93
N ALA A 178 -11.21 -8.56 13.29
CA ALA A 178 -10.24 -8.34 14.36
C ALA A 178 -9.21 -7.28 13.92
N PRO A 179 -8.60 -6.55 14.88
CA PRO A 179 -7.49 -5.65 14.57
C PRO A 179 -6.37 -6.42 13.85
N ASP A 180 -5.91 -5.90 12.73
CA ASP A 180 -4.77 -6.45 12.03
C ASP A 180 -3.49 -6.20 12.84
N THR A 181 -2.83 -7.29 13.24
CA THR A 181 -1.56 -7.24 13.99
C THR A 181 -0.34 -7.44 13.10
N SER A 182 -0.54 -7.79 11.83
CA SER A 182 0.50 -7.87 10.80
C SER A 182 0.82 -6.51 10.16
N GLY A 183 -0.03 -5.51 10.41
CA GLY A 183 0.13 -4.16 9.89
C GLY A 183 1.47 -3.52 10.27
N LEU A 184 2.23 -3.07 9.28
CA LEU A 184 3.49 -2.38 9.49
C LEU A 184 3.29 -0.89 9.78
N SER A 185 4.12 -0.30 10.64
CA SER A 185 4.13 1.14 10.83
C SER A 185 4.61 1.86 9.56
N LEU A 186 4.17 3.11 9.37
CA LEU A 186 4.62 3.95 8.26
C LEU A 186 6.14 4.15 8.25
N ASP A 187 6.77 4.21 9.43
CA ASP A 187 8.23 4.35 9.53
C ASP A 187 8.97 3.11 9.04
N VAL A 188 8.48 1.91 9.35
CA VAL A 188 9.05 0.65 8.83
C VAL A 188 8.91 0.59 7.31
N ARG A 189 7.73 0.92 6.79
CA ARG A 189 7.47 0.98 5.34
C ARG A 189 8.43 1.95 4.63
N ARG A 190 8.57 3.18 5.15
CA ARG A 190 9.51 4.19 4.64
C ARG A 190 10.96 3.72 4.71
N PHE A 191 11.33 3.00 5.77
CA PHE A 191 12.67 2.44 5.91
C PHE A 191 12.94 1.36 4.85
N VAL A 192 12.03 0.40 4.69
CA VAL A 192 12.14 -0.65 3.67
C VAL A 192 12.23 -0.04 2.27
N ARG A 193 11.43 0.99 1.97
CA ARG A 193 11.52 1.70 0.70
C ARG A 193 12.91 2.29 0.45
N ARG A 194 13.44 3.07 1.39
CA ARG A 194 14.78 3.68 1.26
C ARG A 194 15.89 2.64 1.16
N LEU A 195 15.74 1.52 1.87
CA LEU A 195 16.67 0.41 1.78
C LEU A 195 16.62 -0.23 0.39
N ALA A 196 15.41 -0.43 -0.14
CA ALA A 196 15.22 -0.96 -1.48
C ALA A 196 15.81 0.00 -2.53
N GLU A 197 15.55 1.31 -2.45
CA GLU A 197 16.13 2.34 -3.33
C GLU A 197 17.67 2.25 -3.33
N ALA A 198 18.29 2.13 -2.15
CA ALA A 198 19.73 2.01 -2.01
C ALA A 198 20.30 0.70 -2.57
N LEU A 199 19.51 -0.38 -2.59
CA LEU A 199 19.89 -1.69 -3.12
C LEU A 199 19.66 -1.82 -4.62
N ALA A 200 18.78 -1.03 -5.23
CA ALA A 200 18.48 -1.10 -6.66
C ALA A 200 19.72 -0.75 -7.52
N GLU A 201 20.46 0.30 -7.18
CA GLU A 201 21.63 0.77 -7.92
C GLU A 201 22.74 -0.29 -8.10
N PRO A 202 23.23 -0.95 -7.03
CA PRO A 202 24.23 -2.01 -7.18
C PRO A 202 23.70 -3.26 -7.89
N LEU A 203 22.39 -3.53 -7.89
CA LEU A 203 21.83 -4.64 -8.67
C LEU A 203 21.78 -4.30 -10.17
N ARG A 204 21.61 -3.03 -10.52
CA ARG A 204 21.59 -2.53 -11.91
C ARG A 204 22.97 -2.47 -12.56
N TYR A 205 23.97 -2.01 -11.81
CA TYR A 205 25.29 -1.67 -12.36
C TYR A 205 26.44 -2.45 -11.70
N GLY A 206 26.12 -3.40 -10.82
CA GLY A 206 27.13 -4.20 -10.14
C GLY A 206 27.64 -5.40 -10.95
N PRO A 207 28.58 -6.16 -10.37
CA PRO A 207 29.24 -7.29 -11.04
C PRO A 207 28.28 -8.38 -11.51
N ALA A 208 27.15 -8.56 -10.82
CA ALA A 208 26.13 -9.53 -11.20
C ALA A 208 25.39 -9.11 -12.49
N SER A 209 25.10 -7.82 -12.64
CA SER A 209 24.55 -7.24 -13.88
C SER A 209 25.54 -7.37 -15.03
N ASP A 210 26.83 -7.10 -14.78
CA ASP A 210 27.88 -7.28 -15.79
C ASP A 210 28.00 -8.73 -16.25
N ALA A 211 27.93 -9.70 -15.33
CA ALA A 211 27.95 -11.11 -15.64
C ALA A 211 26.72 -11.54 -16.45
N ARG A 212 25.52 -11.07 -16.07
CA ARG A 212 24.27 -11.30 -16.81
C ARG A 212 24.35 -10.74 -18.23
N ALA A 213 24.88 -9.54 -18.37
CA ALA A 213 25.10 -8.90 -19.64
C ALA A 213 26.10 -9.66 -20.53
N ALA A 214 27.17 -10.20 -19.94
CA ALA A 214 28.11 -11.06 -20.64
C ALA A 214 27.47 -12.38 -21.10
N ALA A 215 26.46 -12.87 -20.37
CA ALA A 215 25.66 -14.04 -20.74
C ALA A 215 24.54 -13.72 -21.77
N GLY A 216 24.52 -12.52 -22.35
CA GLY A 216 23.54 -12.11 -23.36
C GLY A 216 22.25 -11.51 -22.82
N GLY A 217 22.17 -11.22 -21.51
CA GLY A 217 21.06 -10.49 -20.91
C GLY A 217 21.11 -8.98 -21.20
N PRO A 218 19.98 -8.26 -21.01
CA PRO A 218 19.93 -6.81 -21.20
C PRO A 218 20.86 -6.06 -20.22
N ARG A 219 21.53 -4.99 -20.71
CA ARG A 219 22.45 -4.14 -19.92
C ARG A 219 21.74 -2.89 -19.38
N GLY A 220 22.02 -2.55 -18.11
CA GLY A 220 22.13 -1.18 -17.60
C GLY A 220 20.92 -0.24 -17.71
N SER A 221 19.73 -0.74 -18.03
CA SER A 221 18.50 0.07 -18.10
C SER A 221 17.24 -0.72 -17.74
N THR A 222 17.38 -1.96 -17.28
CA THR A 222 16.23 -2.77 -16.86
C THR A 222 15.67 -2.19 -15.57
N PRO A 223 14.34 -2.01 -15.42
CA PRO A 223 13.74 -1.70 -14.13
C PRO A 223 14.19 -2.74 -13.09
N CYS A 224 14.32 -2.33 -11.82
CA CYS A 224 14.57 -3.20 -10.69
C CYS A 224 13.24 -3.33 -9.94
N PRO A 225 12.35 -4.24 -10.37
CA PRO A 225 11.03 -4.33 -9.80
C PRO A 225 11.10 -4.83 -8.36
N LEU A 226 10.07 -4.46 -7.61
CA LEU A 226 9.81 -5.02 -6.30
C LEU A 226 8.91 -6.24 -6.44
N ILE A 227 9.35 -7.35 -5.87
CA ILE A 227 8.62 -8.62 -5.91
C ILE A 227 8.15 -8.94 -4.52
N ASP A 228 6.84 -9.16 -4.36
CA ASP A 228 6.28 -9.72 -3.14
C ASP A 228 5.83 -11.16 -3.38
N PRO A 229 6.62 -12.15 -2.91
CA PRO A 229 6.33 -13.56 -3.10
C PRO A 229 5.15 -14.03 -2.23
N THR A 230 4.80 -13.28 -1.18
CA THR A 230 3.63 -13.57 -0.34
C THR A 230 2.35 -13.09 -1.01
N GLY A 231 2.45 -12.12 -1.92
CA GLY A 231 1.32 -11.45 -2.57
C GLY A 231 0.41 -10.69 -1.61
N CYS A 232 0.73 -10.67 -0.31
CA CYS A 232 -0.11 -10.17 0.77
C CYS A 232 0.58 -9.05 1.57
N SER A 233 1.83 -8.71 1.26
CA SER A 233 2.61 -7.82 2.10
C SER A 233 2.20 -6.37 1.90
N ASP A 234 2.13 -5.71 3.04
CA ASP A 234 1.82 -4.31 3.18
C ASP A 234 3.01 -3.40 2.77
N LEU A 235 4.12 -4.00 2.33
CA LEU A 235 5.34 -3.28 1.93
C LEU A 235 5.26 -2.73 0.51
N THR A 236 4.57 -3.43 -0.39
CA THR A 236 4.48 -3.07 -1.81
C THR A 236 3.70 -1.79 -2.06
N TRP A 237 2.64 -1.53 -1.29
CA TRP A 237 1.81 -0.34 -1.48
C TRP A 237 2.42 0.94 -0.92
N SER A 238 3.37 0.85 0.01
CA SER A 238 4.01 2.03 0.62
C SER A 238 4.91 2.84 -0.33
N ILE A 239 4.82 2.49 -1.60
CA ILE A 239 5.68 2.84 -2.70
C ILE A 239 4.73 3.36 -3.76
N ASP A 240 4.30 4.61 -3.58
CA ASP A 240 3.56 5.32 -4.62
C ASP A 240 4.40 5.25 -5.90
N ASP A 241 3.82 4.76 -7.00
CA ASP A 241 4.51 4.52 -8.28
C ASP A 241 5.31 5.73 -8.78
N HIS A 242 4.82 6.92 -8.43
CA HIS A 242 5.39 8.19 -8.83
C HIS A 242 6.76 8.45 -8.22
N ASP A 243 7.10 7.77 -7.12
CA ASP A 243 8.34 7.98 -6.36
C ASP A 243 9.31 6.80 -6.43
N TRP A 244 8.87 5.60 -6.86
CA TRP A 244 9.82 4.50 -7.10
C TRP A 244 10.55 4.74 -8.43
N PRO A 245 11.89 4.83 -8.43
CA PRO A 245 12.65 5.19 -9.63
C PRO A 245 12.45 4.20 -10.79
N ASP A 246 11.98 2.99 -10.49
CA ASP A 246 11.93 1.88 -11.43
C ASP A 246 10.51 1.39 -11.77
N GLY A 247 9.50 2.06 -11.18
CA GLY A 247 8.08 2.02 -11.54
C GLY A 247 7.43 0.67 -11.86
N VAL A 248 7.87 -0.47 -11.31
CA VAL A 248 7.17 -1.75 -11.52
C VAL A 248 7.14 -2.57 -10.23
N VAL A 249 5.93 -2.89 -9.78
CA VAL A 249 5.68 -3.82 -8.67
C VAL A 249 5.12 -5.12 -9.23
N LEU A 250 5.60 -6.25 -8.72
CA LEU A 250 5.29 -7.58 -9.21
C LEU A 250 4.81 -8.47 -8.05
N PRO A 251 3.56 -8.34 -7.59
CA PRO A 251 2.99 -9.26 -6.62
C PRO A 251 2.69 -10.62 -7.27
N VAL A 252 2.69 -11.67 -6.46
CA VAL A 252 2.25 -13.00 -6.90
C VAL A 252 0.77 -12.97 -7.25
N SER A 253 0.42 -13.66 -8.34
CA SER A 253 -0.97 -13.84 -8.77
C SER A 253 -1.80 -14.54 -7.69
N THR A 254 -3.02 -14.06 -7.43
CA THR A 254 -3.95 -14.67 -6.46
C THR A 254 -4.33 -16.10 -6.81
N SER A 255 -4.40 -16.43 -8.10
CA SER A 255 -4.68 -17.77 -8.61
C SER A 255 -3.58 -18.78 -8.30
N ALA A 256 -2.39 -18.30 -7.95
CA ALA A 256 -1.25 -19.13 -7.53
C ALA A 256 -1.19 -19.34 -6.01
N LEU A 257 -2.01 -18.61 -5.24
CA LEU A 257 -2.04 -18.69 -3.78
C LEU A 257 -3.02 -19.77 -3.32
N GLY A 258 -2.70 -20.38 -2.18
CA GLY A 258 -3.40 -21.53 -1.65
C GLY A 258 -4.68 -21.16 -0.91
N ASP A 259 -4.66 -21.19 0.42
CA ASP A 259 -5.84 -21.07 1.27
C ASP A 259 -6.68 -19.81 1.01
N ARG A 260 -7.97 -19.84 1.40
CA ARG A 260 -8.90 -18.71 1.25
C ARG A 260 -8.38 -17.44 1.93
N GLY A 261 -7.60 -17.55 3.01
CA GLY A 261 -7.00 -16.42 3.72
C GLY A 261 -6.00 -15.64 2.88
N GLU A 262 -5.00 -16.34 2.33
CA GLU A 262 -3.97 -15.77 1.43
C GLU A 262 -4.58 -15.14 0.19
N ALA A 263 -5.52 -15.85 -0.46
CA ALA A 263 -6.17 -15.34 -1.66
C ALA A 263 -6.93 -14.03 -1.38
N ARG A 264 -7.58 -13.89 -0.21
CA ARG A 264 -8.30 -12.65 0.18
C ARG A 264 -7.34 -11.51 0.48
N ALA A 265 -6.30 -11.77 1.26
CA ALA A 265 -5.28 -10.76 1.59
C ALA A 265 -4.53 -10.27 0.33
N SER A 266 -4.29 -11.17 -0.61
CA SER A 266 -3.67 -10.81 -1.87
C SER A 266 -4.58 -9.97 -2.76
N ARG A 267 -5.87 -10.31 -2.90
CA ARG A 267 -6.83 -9.44 -3.59
C ARG A 267 -6.90 -8.05 -2.97
N ALA A 268 -6.87 -7.94 -1.63
CA ALA A 268 -6.84 -6.66 -0.94
C ALA A 268 -5.56 -5.85 -1.26
N THR A 269 -4.42 -6.52 -1.38
CA THR A 269 -3.13 -5.91 -1.78
C THR A 269 -3.21 -5.40 -3.22
N TRP A 270 -3.71 -6.23 -4.15
CA TRP A 270 -3.92 -5.85 -5.54
C TRP A 270 -4.83 -4.61 -5.70
N ARG A 271 -5.95 -4.57 -4.98
CA ARG A 271 -6.86 -3.41 -4.97
C ARG A 271 -6.14 -2.13 -4.57
N ARG A 272 -5.35 -2.17 -3.51
CA ARG A 272 -4.57 -1.00 -3.04
C ARG A 272 -3.57 -0.54 -4.09
N LEU A 273 -2.83 -1.47 -4.69
CA LEU A 273 -1.86 -1.15 -5.73
C LEU A 273 -2.54 -0.51 -6.95
N TRP A 274 -3.63 -1.10 -7.44
CA TRP A 274 -4.40 -0.55 -8.57
C TRP A 274 -4.97 0.84 -8.27
N VAL A 275 -5.58 1.01 -7.09
CA VAL A 275 -6.15 2.30 -6.65
C VAL A 275 -5.08 3.39 -6.49
N SER A 276 -3.88 3.02 -6.06
CA SER A 276 -2.74 3.95 -5.95
C SER A 276 -2.15 4.37 -7.31
N GLY A 277 -2.57 3.72 -8.41
CA GLY A 277 -1.99 3.91 -9.72
C GLY A 277 -0.62 3.25 -9.89
N ALA A 278 -0.30 2.24 -9.08
CA ALA A 278 0.93 1.47 -9.23
C ALA A 278 0.97 0.74 -10.58
N SER A 279 2.12 0.80 -11.23
CA SER A 279 2.41 -0.02 -12.40
C SER A 279 2.69 -1.44 -11.93
N VAL A 280 1.63 -2.26 -11.94
CA VAL A 280 1.69 -3.64 -11.45
C VAL A 280 1.66 -4.62 -12.62
N SER A 281 2.47 -5.68 -12.55
CA SER A 281 2.34 -6.83 -13.45
C SER A 281 2.35 -8.12 -12.65
N PRO A 282 1.41 -9.06 -12.90
CA PRO A 282 1.35 -10.29 -12.14
C PRO A 282 2.56 -11.16 -12.48
N LEU A 283 3.25 -11.67 -11.45
CA LEU A 283 4.17 -12.77 -11.67
C LEU A 283 3.37 -14.04 -11.92
N PRO A 284 3.63 -14.76 -13.04
CA PRO A 284 3.02 -16.06 -13.25
C PRO A 284 3.43 -16.99 -12.10
N GLY A 285 2.45 -17.55 -11.39
CA GLY A 285 2.72 -18.65 -10.48
C GLY A 285 2.95 -19.92 -11.29
N GLY A 286 4.18 -20.44 -11.31
CA GLY A 286 4.53 -21.68 -12.00
C GLY A 286 5.67 -21.54 -13.02
N ASP A 287 6.06 -22.68 -13.58
CA ASP A 287 7.22 -23.01 -14.42
C ASP A 287 7.35 -22.23 -15.75
N GLY A 288 6.45 -21.28 -16.01
CA GLY A 288 6.58 -20.25 -17.04
C GLY A 288 7.46 -19.09 -16.56
N VAL A 289 8.78 -19.30 -16.56
CA VAL A 289 9.76 -18.31 -16.09
C VAL A 289 9.76 -17.07 -16.99
N THR A 290 9.09 -16.00 -16.57
CA THR A 290 9.59 -14.65 -16.81
C THR A 290 10.64 -14.40 -15.74
N ASP A 291 11.92 -14.58 -16.11
CA ASP A 291 13.03 -14.18 -15.25
C ASP A 291 12.94 -12.65 -15.10
N PRO A 292 12.56 -12.10 -13.94
CA PRO A 292 12.36 -10.66 -13.77
C PRO A 292 13.69 -9.90 -13.91
N GLY A 293 14.82 -10.63 -13.96
CA GLY A 293 16.14 -10.04 -13.96
C GLY A 293 16.50 -9.51 -12.58
N PRO A 294 17.24 -8.39 -12.51
CA PRO A 294 17.61 -7.81 -11.22
C PRO A 294 16.37 -7.28 -10.51
N CYS A 295 16.08 -7.80 -9.33
CA CYS A 295 14.90 -7.41 -8.56
C CYS A 295 15.19 -7.38 -7.06
N ILE A 296 14.27 -6.73 -6.33
CA ILE A 296 14.28 -6.71 -4.88
C ILE A 296 13.04 -7.46 -4.41
N VAL A 297 13.25 -8.57 -3.72
CA VAL A 297 12.20 -9.34 -3.07
C VAL A 297 11.88 -8.66 -1.73
N VAL A 298 10.60 -8.36 -1.48
CA VAL A 298 10.14 -7.80 -0.20
C VAL A 298 9.12 -8.74 0.42
N ALA A 299 9.27 -9.04 1.70
CA ALA A 299 8.32 -9.87 2.44
C ALA A 299 8.19 -9.36 3.89
N ALA A 300 6.97 -9.43 4.41
CA ALA A 300 6.68 -9.13 5.81
C ALA A 300 6.02 -10.35 6.45
N PHE A 301 6.45 -10.71 7.66
CA PHE A 301 5.90 -11.81 8.44
C PHE A 301 5.53 -11.34 9.86
N PRO A 302 4.44 -11.85 10.46
CA PRO A 302 3.34 -12.51 9.76
C PRO A 302 2.74 -11.57 8.69
N HIS A 303 2.08 -12.11 7.66
CA HIS A 303 1.37 -11.30 6.66
C HIS A 303 -0.16 -11.44 6.86
N PRO A 304 -0.98 -10.51 6.33
CA PRO A 304 -2.43 -10.55 6.51
C PRO A 304 -3.13 -11.84 6.05
N GLY A 305 -2.54 -12.54 5.07
CA GLY A 305 -3.02 -13.84 4.59
C GLY A 305 -2.79 -15.01 5.54
N ASP A 306 -1.80 -14.90 6.43
CA ASP A 306 -1.47 -15.86 7.46
C ASP A 306 -1.02 -15.12 8.74
N PRO A 307 -1.97 -14.51 9.49
CA PRO A 307 -1.64 -13.69 10.65
C PRO A 307 -1.19 -14.50 11.86
N ALA A 308 -1.28 -15.84 11.80
CA ALA A 308 -1.01 -16.74 12.91
C ALA A 308 0.22 -17.64 12.69
N SER A 309 1.03 -17.36 11.65
CA SER A 309 2.23 -18.15 11.34
C SER A 309 3.14 -18.28 12.57
N ASP A 310 3.58 -19.50 12.85
CA ASP A 310 4.53 -19.71 13.93
C ASP A 310 5.98 -19.32 13.51
N PRO A 311 6.91 -19.16 14.47
CA PRO A 311 8.29 -18.82 14.16
C PRO A 311 9.01 -19.81 13.23
N GLY A 312 8.66 -21.11 13.29
CA GLY A 312 9.21 -22.15 12.42
C GLY A 312 8.73 -22.00 10.99
N GLU A 313 7.42 -21.83 10.78
CA GLU A 313 6.81 -21.57 9.47
C GLU A 313 7.37 -20.30 8.82
N THR A 314 7.54 -19.24 9.62
CA THR A 314 8.18 -18.00 9.18
C THR A 314 9.61 -18.25 8.69
N LEU A 315 10.41 -19.03 9.43
CA LEU A 315 11.78 -19.34 9.03
C LEU A 315 11.84 -20.23 7.79
N GLU A 316 10.90 -21.17 7.61
CA GLU A 316 10.79 -21.98 6.41
C GLU A 316 10.44 -21.12 5.18
N ALA A 317 9.54 -20.15 5.32
CA ALA A 317 9.21 -19.19 4.28
C ALA A 317 10.41 -18.31 3.90
N VAL A 318 11.16 -17.83 4.90
CA VAL A 318 12.39 -17.06 4.67
C VAL A 318 13.47 -17.90 3.98
N ASP A 319 13.65 -19.15 4.39
CA ASP A 319 14.61 -20.05 3.76
C ASP A 319 14.21 -20.39 2.30
N ALA A 320 12.91 -20.50 2.01
CA ALA A 320 12.42 -20.64 0.63
C ALA A 320 12.75 -19.41 -0.23
N ILE A 321 12.58 -18.19 0.32
CA ILE A 321 13.01 -16.95 -0.35
C ILE A 321 14.51 -16.98 -0.63
N VAL A 322 15.34 -17.29 0.38
CA VAL A 322 16.80 -17.31 0.26
C VAL A 322 17.26 -18.35 -0.77
N ARG A 323 16.64 -19.53 -0.81
CA ARG A 323 16.92 -20.58 -1.82
C ARG A 323 16.53 -20.15 -3.24
N GLY A 324 15.54 -19.27 -3.38
CA GLY A 324 15.10 -18.72 -4.66
C GLY A 324 15.93 -17.55 -5.19
N LEU A 325 16.71 -16.88 -4.33
CA LEU A 325 17.48 -15.69 -4.71
C LEU A 325 18.65 -16.01 -5.65
N ARG A 326 18.80 -15.19 -6.69
CA ARG A 326 19.94 -15.20 -7.59
C ARG A 326 20.98 -14.15 -7.20
N ALA A 327 22.17 -14.22 -7.80
CA ALA A 327 23.27 -13.29 -7.55
C ALA A 327 22.97 -11.84 -7.95
N ASP A 328 22.00 -11.63 -8.86
CA ASP A 328 21.49 -10.34 -9.32
C ASP A 328 20.24 -9.87 -8.56
N GLN A 329 19.90 -10.52 -7.44
CA GLN A 329 18.70 -10.22 -6.65
C GLN A 329 19.05 -9.99 -5.18
N CYS A 330 18.19 -9.29 -4.45
CA CYS A 330 18.27 -9.23 -2.99
C CYS A 330 16.88 -9.40 -2.37
N ALA A 331 16.84 -9.78 -1.09
CA ALA A 331 15.60 -9.77 -0.32
C ALA A 331 15.69 -8.80 0.86
N ILE A 332 14.56 -8.15 1.16
CA ILE A 332 14.31 -7.41 2.39
C ILE A 332 13.16 -8.12 3.09
N VAL A 333 13.46 -8.72 4.24
CA VAL A 333 12.47 -9.44 5.06
C VAL A 333 12.25 -8.67 6.35
N VAL A 334 10.98 -8.38 6.65
CA VAL A 334 10.55 -7.79 7.91
C VAL A 334 9.81 -8.85 8.72
N GLY A 335 10.13 -8.99 10.00
CA GLY A 335 9.40 -9.89 10.88
C GLY A 335 9.80 -9.76 12.34
N PRO A 336 9.23 -10.58 13.24
CA PRO A 336 9.47 -10.47 14.66
C PRO A 336 10.95 -10.68 15.00
N ALA A 337 11.51 -9.79 15.82
CA ALA A 337 12.91 -9.89 16.26
C ALA A 337 13.19 -11.23 16.94
N GLU A 338 12.22 -11.77 17.69
CA GLU A 338 12.34 -13.07 18.36
C GLU A 338 12.53 -14.24 17.38
N THR A 339 11.99 -14.12 16.16
CA THR A 339 12.07 -15.12 15.10
C THR A 339 13.32 -14.92 14.23
N LEU A 340 13.60 -13.66 13.84
CA LEU A 340 14.64 -13.35 12.86
C LEU A 340 16.02 -13.08 13.48
N VAL A 341 16.08 -12.50 14.68
CA VAL A 341 17.32 -11.92 15.25
C VAL A 341 17.71 -12.54 16.60
N ASP A 342 16.74 -12.80 17.48
CA ASP A 342 17.03 -13.26 18.84
C ASP A 342 17.52 -14.71 18.90
N ALA A 343 18.12 -15.07 20.04
CA ALA A 343 18.60 -16.41 20.31
C ALA A 343 17.45 -17.42 20.56
N LEU A 344 16.99 -18.09 19.50
CA LEU A 344 15.99 -19.17 19.60
C LEU A 344 16.56 -20.42 20.33
N PRO A 345 15.88 -20.99 21.33
CA PRO A 345 16.43 -22.11 22.12
C PRO A 345 16.47 -23.48 21.42
N ALA A 346 15.87 -23.67 20.24
CA ALA A 346 15.73 -25.01 19.66
C ALA A 346 15.75 -25.13 18.11
N ILE A 347 15.92 -24.03 17.35
CA ILE A 347 15.96 -24.06 15.87
C ILE A 347 17.36 -23.66 15.41
N LYS A 348 18.37 -24.49 15.75
CA LYS A 348 19.78 -24.19 15.43
C LYS A 348 20.13 -24.42 13.96
N ASP A 349 19.54 -25.42 13.30
CA ASP A 349 20.06 -25.87 12.00
C ASP A 349 19.59 -25.03 10.80
N GLY A 350 18.32 -24.63 10.77
CA GLY A 350 17.78 -23.77 9.69
C GLY A 350 18.32 -22.34 9.73
N ARG A 351 18.38 -21.73 10.92
CA ARG A 351 18.92 -20.39 11.11
C ARG A 351 20.42 -20.32 10.85
N ASP A 352 21.19 -21.31 11.31
CA ASP A 352 22.63 -21.35 11.05
C ASP A 352 22.94 -21.45 9.54
N TYR A 353 22.09 -22.10 8.73
CA TYR A 353 22.23 -22.14 7.27
C TYR A 353 21.98 -20.77 6.64
N VAL A 354 20.88 -20.10 6.99
CA VAL A 354 20.54 -18.75 6.49
C VAL A 354 21.62 -17.73 6.88
N LEU A 355 22.08 -17.75 8.13
CA LEU A 355 23.14 -16.86 8.63
C LEU A 355 24.52 -17.16 8.02
N ARG A 356 24.86 -18.44 7.77
CA ARG A 356 26.15 -18.85 7.18
C ARG A 356 26.21 -18.71 5.66
N SER A 357 25.07 -18.58 4.98
CA SER A 357 24.99 -18.43 3.52
C SER A 357 25.65 -17.13 3.01
N GLY A 358 25.87 -16.15 3.89
CA GLY A 358 26.35 -14.82 3.52
C GLY A 358 25.31 -13.96 2.78
N ALA A 359 24.08 -14.46 2.62
CA ALA A 359 22.96 -13.75 1.99
C ALA A 359 22.34 -12.69 2.92
N LEU A 360 22.42 -12.89 4.25
CA LEU A 360 21.98 -11.89 5.23
C LEU A 360 23.08 -10.84 5.43
N ARG A 361 22.83 -9.60 5.00
CA ARG A 361 23.80 -8.49 5.11
C ARG A 361 23.55 -7.55 6.29
N ALA A 362 22.33 -7.54 6.84
CA ALA A 362 21.95 -6.78 8.03
C ALA A 362 20.71 -7.39 8.69
N ALA A 363 20.61 -7.27 10.01
CA ALA A 363 19.47 -7.62 10.86
C ALA A 363 19.22 -6.48 11.85
#